data_AF-A0A2N1DCR5-F1
#
_entry.id   AF-A0A2N1DCR5-F1
#
_cell.length_a   1.000
_cell.length_b   1.000
_cell.length_c   1.000
_cell.angle_alpha   90.00
_cell.angle_beta   90.00
_cell.angle_gamma   90.00
#
_symmetry.space_group_name_H-M   'P 1'
#
loop_
_entity.id
_entity.type
_entity.pdbx_description
1 polymer ?
#
loop_
_entity_poly.entity_id
_entity_poly.type
_entity_poly.pdbx_seq_one_letter_code
_entity_poly.pdbx_strand_id
1 'polypeptide(L)' 'MVMGMRHLRVVHASVMPTLISGNTNAPTIMIAERISDLIKQQYA' A
#
# COMPACT_ATOMS: atom_id res chain seq x y z
N MET A 1 -5.18 3.06 -5.05
CA MET A 1 -5.32 4.28 -5.88
C MET A 1 -6.03 5.33 -5.07
N VAL A 2 -5.72 6.61 -5.25
CA VAL A 2 -6.52 7.67 -4.61
C VAL A 2 -7.70 8.03 -5.52
N MET A 3 -8.91 8.05 -4.95
CA MET A 3 -10.13 8.34 -5.70
C MET A 3 -10.07 9.74 -6.32
N GLY A 4 -10.41 9.84 -7.61
CA GLY A 4 -10.36 11.11 -8.35
C GLY A 4 -8.98 11.55 -8.82
N MET A 5 -7.90 10.83 -8.47
CA MET A 5 -6.54 11.15 -8.93
C MET A 5 -5.93 10.02 -9.77
N ARG A 6 -5.36 10.40 -10.91
CA ARG A 6 -4.60 9.47 -11.77
C ARG A 6 -3.16 9.38 -11.31
N HIS A 7 -2.57 8.19 -11.44
CA HIS A 7 -1.17 7.91 -11.15
C HIS A 7 -0.71 8.19 -9.70
N LEU A 8 -1.64 8.35 -8.74
CA LEU A 8 -1.31 8.50 -7.32
C LEU A 8 -1.72 7.28 -6.50
N ARG A 9 -0.78 6.79 -5.69
CA ARG A 9 -0.94 5.66 -4.76
C ARG A 9 -0.41 6.06 -3.39
N VAL A 10 -1.18 5.77 -2.34
CA VAL A 10 -0.71 5.85 -0.95
C VAL A 10 -0.35 4.44 -0.52
N VAL A 11 0.86 4.26 0.02
CA VAL A 11 1.43 2.96 0.41
C VAL A 11 1.93 3.10 1.84
N HIS A 12 0.99 3.12 2.79
CA HIS A 12 1.29 3.34 4.19
C HIS A 12 0.22 2.72 5.08
N ALA A 13 0.45 2.65 6.39
CA ALA A 13 -0.50 2.15 7.38
C ALA A 13 -1.87 2.87 7.33
N SER A 14 -1.90 4.13 6.89
CA SER A 14 -3.13 4.93 6.76
C SER A 14 -4.15 4.38 5.76
N VAL A 15 -3.77 3.40 4.92
CA VAL A 15 -4.70 2.74 4.00
C VAL A 15 -5.43 1.56 4.64
N MET A 16 -5.04 1.15 5.85
CA MET A 16 -5.72 0.08 6.58
C MET A 16 -7.10 0.57 7.02
N PRO A 17 -8.19 -0.18 6.74
CA PRO A 17 -9.56 0.28 7.02
C PRO A 17 -9.88 0.35 8.51
N THR A 18 -9.20 -0.47 9.31
CA THR A 18 -9.30 -0.52 10.77
C THR A 18 -7.91 -0.72 11.36
N LEU A 19 -7.74 -0.37 12.64
CA LEU A 19 -6.52 -0.70 13.36
C LEU A 19 -6.40 -2.22 13.49
N ILE A 20 -5.22 -2.75 13.19
CA ILE A 20 -4.89 -4.16 13.41
C ILE A 20 -4.43 -4.37 14.86
N SER A 21 -4.78 -5.52 15.47
CA SER A 21 -4.23 -5.91 16.75
C SER A 21 -2.77 -6.36 16.58
N GLY A 22 -1.83 -5.68 17.26
CA GLY A 22 -0.40 -5.99 17.19
C GLY A 22 0.43 -4.89 16.55
N ASN A 23 1.67 -5.23 16.14
CA ASN A 23 2.62 -4.25 15.60
C ASN A 23 2.30 -3.92 14.13
N THR A 24 2.10 -2.63 13.81
CA THR A 24 1.80 -2.13 12.46
C THR A 24 2.96 -2.23 11.47
N ASN A 25 4.18 -2.49 11.93
CA ASN A 25 5.36 -2.60 11.07
C ASN A 25 5.23 -3.74 10.06
N ALA A 26 4.88 -4.94 10.53
CA ALA A 26 4.73 -6.11 9.67
C ALA A 26 3.69 -5.91 8.54
N PRO A 27 2.44 -5.51 8.80
CA PRO A 27 1.48 -5.25 7.73
C PRO A 27 1.88 -4.07 6.84
N THR A 28 2.56 -3.04 7.38
CA THR A 28 3.04 -1.91 6.56
C THR A 28 4.07 -2.37 5.53
N ILE A 29 5.04 -3.21 5.94
CA ILE A 29 6.03 -3.78 5.03
C ILE A 29 5.35 -4.65 3.97
N MET A 30 4.41 -5.52 4.36
CA MET A 30 3.71 -6.39 3.42
C MET A 30 2.90 -5.60 2.37
N ILE A 31 2.23 -4.52 2.78
CA ILE A 31 1.52 -3.63 1.84
C ILE A 31 2.51 -3.00 0.85
N ALA A 32 3.67 -2.55 1.34
CA ALA A 32 4.70 -1.94 0.51
C ALA A 32 5.29 -2.93 -0.51
N GLU A 33 5.60 -4.15 -0.08
CA GLU A 33 6.13 -5.22 -0.94
C GLU A 33 5.14 -5.55 -2.07
N ARG A 34 3.87 -5.78 -1.72
CA ARG A 34 2.84 -6.11 -2.72
C ARG A 34 2.63 -5.00 -3.74
N ILE A 35 2.66 -3.74 -3.32
CA ILE A 35 2.48 -2.61 -4.24
C ILE A 35 3.74 -2.36 -5.09
N SER A 36 4.94 -2.62 -4.55
CA SER A 36 6.19 -2.55 -5.30
C SER A 36 6.15 -3.49 -6.52
N ASP A 37 5.69 -4.73 -6.33
CA ASP A 37 5.56 -5.69 -7.44
C ASP A 37 4.54 -5.26 -8.49
N LEU A 38 3.39 -4.73 -8.06
CA LEU A 38 2.38 -4.21 -8.97
C LEU A 38 2.88 -3.01 -9.77
N ILE A 39 3.66 -2.13 -9.13
CA ILE A 39 4.30 -1.00 -9.80
C ILE A 39 5.29 -1.51 -10.84
N LYS A 40 6.21 -2.41 -10.45
CA LYS A 40 7.20 -2.99 -11.38
C LYS A 40 6.52 -3.65 -12.59
N GLN A 41 5.46 -4.43 -12.37
CA GLN A 41 4.68 -5.05 -13.45
C GLN A 41 4.01 -4.04 -14.38
N GLN A 42 3.63 -2.87 -13.89
CA GLN A 42 3.01 -1.83 -14.71
C GLN A 42 4.03 -1.08 -15.59
N TYR A 43 5.29 -1.02 -15.16
CA TYR A 43 6.38 -0.32 -15.86
C TYR A 43 7.32 -1.27 -16.64
N ALA A 44 7.05 -2.57 -16.61
CA ALA A 44 7.70 -3.57 -17.47
C ALA A 44 6.97 -3.64 -18.82
#